data_AF-A0A343VRH0-F1
#
_entry.id   AF-A0A343VRH0-F1
#
_cell.length_a   1.000
_cell.length_b   1.000
_cell.length_c   1.000
_cell.angle_alpha   90.00
_cell.angle_beta   90.00
_cell.angle_gamma   90.00
#
_symmetry.space_group_name_H-M   'P 1'
#
loop_
_entity.id
_entity.type
_entity.pdbx_description
1 polymer ?
#
loop_
_entity_poly.entity_id
_entity_poly.type
_entity_poly.pdbx_seq_one_letter_code
_entity_poly.pdbx_strand_id
1 'polypeptide(L)'
;MGRYAKGTLTYGVPLGGGEHPWTFTDDVDEDGIWTPQWADPGEEGQERSWLGLIEQRLEEGGFTEKWEPGGGLVHVGIGLSTNGYPEGEADLVLRIYEVTATASDLSIPVDLVALDHRRNVEQWDAKLREALSVLGIGSTPEPGWHLTASYG
;
A
#
# COMPACT_ATOMS: atom_id res chain seq x y z
N MET A 1 20.59 16.65 -3.53
CA MET A 1 19.27 16.16 -3.11
C MET A 1 19.02 16.69 -1.71
N GLY A 2 17.82 17.25 -1.47
CA GLY A 2 17.50 17.93 -0.21
C GLY A 2 17.16 16.92 0.87
N ARG A 3 17.60 17.18 2.11
CA ARG A 3 17.27 16.33 3.24
C ARG A 3 15.77 16.37 3.51
N TYR A 4 15.13 15.21 3.63
CA TYR A 4 13.75 15.11 4.07
C TYR A 4 13.60 14.13 5.22
N ALA A 5 12.57 14.35 6.02
CA ALA A 5 12.12 13.41 7.05
C ALA A 5 10.60 13.47 7.09
N LYS A 6 9.95 12.32 7.02
CA LYS A 6 8.50 12.17 7.00
C LYS A 6 8.08 11.03 7.93
N GLY A 7 6.89 11.17 8.50
CA GLY A 7 6.21 10.10 9.23
C GLY A 7 4.86 9.84 8.57
N THR A 8 4.57 8.60 8.25
CA THR A 8 3.35 8.18 7.56
C THR A 8 2.58 7.22 8.45
N LEU A 9 1.32 7.54 8.77
CA LEU A 9 0.38 6.63 9.38
C LEU A 9 -0.57 6.09 8.32
N THR A 10 -0.62 4.77 8.17
CA THR A 10 -1.41 4.08 7.16
C THR A 10 -2.35 3.09 7.84
N TYR A 11 -3.59 2.97 7.37
CA TYR A 11 -4.45 1.83 7.69
C TYR A 11 -4.53 0.90 6.49
N GLY A 12 -4.11 -0.35 6.67
CA GLY A 12 -3.96 -1.28 5.56
C GLY A 12 -3.42 -2.66 5.96
N VAL A 13 -3.09 -3.43 4.94
CA VAL A 13 -2.46 -4.75 5.04
C VAL A 13 -1.04 -4.61 4.49
N PRO A 14 0.00 -4.90 5.30
CA PRO A 14 1.36 -4.90 4.78
C PRO A 14 1.48 -6.09 3.86
N LEU A 15 1.97 -5.87 2.64
CA LEU A 15 2.24 -6.90 1.66
C LEU A 15 3.69 -7.37 1.75
N GLY A 16 4.61 -6.52 2.24
CA GLY A 16 6.04 -6.76 2.20
C GLY A 16 6.64 -6.26 0.89
N GLY A 17 7.71 -6.88 0.41
CA GLY A 17 8.44 -6.43 -0.79
C GLY A 17 9.67 -5.59 -0.45
N GLY A 18 10.49 -5.33 -1.46
CA GLY A 18 11.80 -4.69 -1.27
C GLY A 18 12.79 -5.60 -0.56
N GLU A 19 13.40 -5.14 0.53
CA GLU A 19 14.28 -5.96 1.39
C GLU A 19 13.50 -6.88 2.34
N HIS A 20 12.17 -6.69 2.46
CA HIS A 20 11.33 -7.46 3.36
C HIS A 20 10.59 -8.59 2.63
N PRO A 21 10.58 -9.82 3.19
CA PRO A 21 9.78 -10.90 2.62
C PRO A 21 8.31 -10.52 2.49
N TRP A 22 7.62 -11.07 1.48
CA TRP A 22 6.17 -10.96 1.42
C TRP A 22 5.55 -11.49 2.70
N THR A 23 4.55 -10.77 3.20
CA THR A 23 3.83 -11.13 4.43
C THR A 23 2.80 -12.22 4.20
N PHE A 24 2.54 -12.55 2.94
CA PHE A 24 1.63 -13.58 2.48
C PHE A 24 2.38 -14.74 1.84
N THR A 25 1.72 -15.89 1.74
CA THR A 25 2.37 -17.15 1.29
C THR A 25 1.79 -17.74 0.01
N ASP A 26 0.74 -17.14 -0.54
CA ASP A 26 0.10 -17.63 -1.76
C ASP A 26 0.84 -17.15 -3.00
N ASP A 27 1.00 -18.04 -4.00
CA ASP A 27 1.66 -17.75 -5.28
C ASP A 27 3.07 -17.15 -5.14
N VAL A 28 3.79 -17.50 -4.07
CA VAL A 28 5.20 -17.15 -3.83
C VAL A 28 6.09 -18.34 -4.19
N ASP A 29 7.14 -18.11 -4.98
CA ASP A 29 8.09 -19.15 -5.40
C ASP A 29 9.18 -19.45 -4.34
N GLU A 30 10.14 -20.31 -4.69
CA GLU A 30 11.23 -20.73 -3.79
C GLU A 30 12.19 -19.59 -3.41
N ASP A 31 12.22 -18.52 -4.22
CA ASP A 31 13.04 -17.34 -3.99
C ASP A 31 12.26 -16.24 -3.23
N GLY A 32 11.01 -16.51 -2.86
CA GLY A 32 10.17 -15.52 -2.18
C GLY A 32 9.63 -14.47 -3.13
N ILE A 33 9.48 -14.75 -4.43
CA ILE A 33 8.91 -13.83 -5.40
C ILE A 33 7.44 -14.18 -5.59
N TRP A 34 6.56 -13.23 -5.30
CA TRP A 34 5.14 -13.35 -5.59
C TRP A 34 4.88 -13.15 -7.09
N THR A 35 4.28 -14.15 -7.73
CA THR A 35 3.90 -14.12 -9.15
C THR A 35 2.43 -14.52 -9.29
N PRO A 36 1.49 -13.57 -9.19
CA PRO A 36 0.08 -13.91 -9.27
C PRO A 36 -0.32 -14.32 -10.69
N GLN A 37 -1.30 -15.22 -10.82
CA GLN A 37 -1.73 -15.77 -12.12
C GLN A 37 -2.21 -14.73 -13.14
N TRP A 38 -2.70 -13.58 -12.66
CA TRP A 38 -3.16 -12.49 -13.50
C TRP A 38 -2.03 -11.55 -13.95
N ALA A 39 -0.85 -11.64 -13.31
CA ALA A 39 0.34 -10.95 -13.78
C ALA A 39 0.94 -11.73 -14.94
N ASP A 40 0.33 -11.59 -16.11
CA ASP A 40 1.01 -11.88 -17.36
C ASP A 40 2.01 -10.72 -17.59
N PRO A 41 3.33 -10.96 -17.56
CA PRO A 41 4.32 -9.89 -17.78
C PRO A 41 4.18 -9.20 -19.15
N GLY A 42 3.31 -9.71 -20.04
CA GLY A 42 3.10 -9.15 -21.37
C GLY A 42 4.28 -9.48 -22.28
N GLU A 43 4.08 -9.26 -23.59
CA GLU A 43 5.13 -9.48 -24.60
C GLU A 43 6.42 -8.72 -24.23
N GLU A 44 7.56 -9.36 -24.45
CA GLU A 44 8.91 -8.81 -24.25
C GLU A 44 8.98 -7.34 -24.71
N GLY A 45 9.19 -6.41 -23.77
CA GLY A 45 9.46 -5.00 -24.07
C GLY A 45 8.50 -3.96 -23.51
N GLN A 46 7.39 -4.34 -22.84
CA GLN A 46 6.67 -3.41 -21.96
C GLN A 46 7.23 -3.50 -20.53
N GLU A 47 8.13 -2.59 -20.16
CA GLU A 47 8.47 -2.38 -18.74
C GLU A 47 7.25 -1.80 -18.01
N ARG A 48 6.31 -2.67 -17.59
CA ARG A 48 5.32 -2.31 -16.58
C ARG A 48 5.96 -2.56 -15.22
N SER A 49 6.02 -1.54 -14.37
CA SER A 49 6.40 -1.75 -12.98
C SER A 49 5.37 -2.66 -12.30
N TRP A 50 5.82 -3.52 -11.38
CA TRP A 50 4.94 -4.38 -10.57
C TRP A 50 3.82 -3.58 -9.89
N LEU A 51 4.13 -2.35 -9.45
CA LEU A 51 3.15 -1.41 -8.90
C LEU A 51 2.03 -1.09 -9.89
N GLY A 52 2.36 -0.78 -11.14
CA GLY A 52 1.38 -0.46 -12.17
C GLY A 52 0.48 -1.65 -12.53
N LEU A 53 1.01 -2.89 -12.47
CA LEU A 53 0.21 -4.10 -12.66
C LEU A 53 -0.81 -4.29 -11.53
N ILE A 54 -0.38 -4.09 -10.27
CA ILE A 54 -1.28 -4.19 -9.11
C ILE A 54 -2.35 -3.10 -9.15
N GLU A 55 -1.97 -1.85 -9.44
CA GLU A 55 -2.93 -0.74 -9.58
C GLU A 55 -3.94 -1.01 -10.69
N GLN A 56 -3.50 -1.46 -11.86
CA GLN A 56 -4.41 -1.85 -12.93
C GLN A 56 -5.38 -2.94 -12.49
N ARG A 57 -4.88 -3.96 -11.78
CA ARG A 57 -5.70 -5.07 -11.30
C ARG A 57 -6.77 -4.60 -10.30
N LEU A 58 -6.42 -3.67 -9.41
CA LEU A 58 -7.36 -3.03 -8.50
C LEU A 58 -8.42 -2.22 -9.26
N GLU A 59 -8.02 -1.46 -10.28
CA GLU A 59 -8.94 -0.71 -11.15
C GLU A 59 -9.94 -1.64 -11.88
N GLU A 60 -9.47 -2.77 -12.41
CA GLU A 60 -10.32 -3.81 -13.01
C GLU A 60 -11.30 -4.43 -11.99
N GLY A 61 -10.91 -4.49 -10.72
CA GLY A 61 -11.75 -4.90 -9.60
C GLY A 61 -12.74 -3.83 -9.11
N GLY A 62 -12.71 -2.62 -9.69
CA GLY A 62 -13.61 -1.51 -9.33
C GLY A 62 -13.05 -0.52 -8.31
N PHE A 63 -11.80 -0.69 -7.86
CA PHE A 63 -11.10 0.26 -6.98
C PHE A 63 -10.40 1.31 -7.84
N THR A 64 -11.04 2.47 -8.02
CA THR A 64 -10.63 3.49 -8.99
C THR A 64 -9.93 4.69 -8.36
N GLU A 65 -9.71 4.65 -7.05
CA GLU A 65 -9.05 5.69 -6.29
C GLU A 65 -7.55 5.76 -6.66
N LYS A 66 -7.21 6.65 -7.59
CA LYS A 66 -5.81 6.83 -8.03
C LYS A 66 -5.01 7.63 -7.00
N TRP A 67 -3.78 7.19 -6.76
CA TRP A 67 -2.80 7.96 -6.00
C TRP A 67 -2.07 8.92 -6.92
N GLU A 68 -2.04 10.21 -6.56
CA GLU A 68 -1.10 11.16 -7.15
C GLU A 68 0.06 11.37 -6.17
N PRO A 69 1.30 11.00 -6.54
CA PRO A 69 2.47 11.35 -5.76
C PRO A 69 2.53 12.87 -5.56
N GLY A 70 2.37 13.32 -4.31
CA GLY A 70 2.32 14.75 -3.95
C GLY A 70 0.92 15.36 -3.85
N GLY A 71 -0.14 14.59 -4.10
CA GLY A 71 -1.54 15.01 -4.06
C GLY A 71 -2.17 15.05 -2.66
N GLY A 72 -1.54 15.73 -1.71
CA GLY A 72 -2.07 15.95 -0.36
C GLY A 72 -1.43 15.13 0.76
N LEU A 73 -1.63 15.57 2.01
CA LEU A 73 -1.08 14.94 3.20
C LEU A 73 -1.98 13.83 3.78
N VAL A 74 -3.22 13.70 3.27
CA VAL A 74 -4.21 12.70 3.70
C VAL A 74 -4.84 12.08 2.47
N HIS A 75 -4.90 10.75 2.44
CA HIS A 75 -5.53 9.97 1.38
C HIS A 75 -6.53 8.97 1.95
N VAL A 76 -7.63 8.76 1.22
CA VAL A 76 -8.65 7.76 1.51
C VAL A 76 -9.02 7.05 0.21
N GLY A 77 -9.09 5.72 0.26
CA GLY A 77 -9.37 4.88 -0.90
C GLY A 77 -8.41 3.69 -0.95
N ILE A 78 -8.85 2.60 -1.58
CA ILE A 78 -8.03 1.42 -1.79
C ILE A 78 -6.90 1.76 -2.76
N GLY A 79 -5.67 1.46 -2.38
CA GLY A 79 -4.50 1.67 -3.23
C GLY A 79 -3.23 1.14 -2.57
N LEU A 80 -2.11 1.27 -3.27
CA LEU A 80 -0.81 0.92 -2.72
C LEU A 80 -0.14 2.15 -2.10
N SER A 81 0.56 1.90 -1.00
CA SER A 81 1.57 2.80 -0.47
C SER A 81 2.91 2.11 -0.52
N THR A 82 3.91 2.83 -1.02
CA THR A 82 5.32 2.46 -0.96
C THR A 82 5.96 3.27 0.16
N ASN A 83 6.31 2.60 1.26
CA ASN A 83 6.96 3.25 2.39
C ASN A 83 8.33 2.59 2.63
N GLY A 84 9.41 3.37 2.72
CA GLY A 84 10.73 2.82 3.00
C GLY A 84 11.87 3.60 2.36
N TYR A 85 13.10 3.15 2.61
CA TYR A 85 14.32 3.71 2.03
C TYR A 85 15.25 2.58 1.58
N PRO A 86 15.82 2.62 0.36
CA PRO A 86 15.54 3.56 -0.75
C PRO A 86 14.28 3.17 -1.55
N GLU A 87 13.79 4.07 -2.42
CA GLU A 87 12.57 3.92 -3.26
C GLU A 87 12.54 2.63 -4.12
N GLY A 88 13.68 1.94 -4.30
CA GLY A 88 13.78 0.65 -4.99
C GLY A 88 13.49 -0.58 -4.13
N GLU A 89 13.39 -0.42 -2.81
CA GLU A 89 13.23 -1.47 -1.81
C GLU A 89 12.10 -1.15 -0.82
N ALA A 90 11.11 -0.39 -1.26
CA ALA A 90 10.02 0.08 -0.42
C ALA A 90 9.09 -1.07 0.01
N ASP A 91 8.71 -1.07 1.29
CA ASP A 91 7.62 -1.89 1.81
C ASP A 91 6.32 -1.49 1.12
N LEU A 92 5.59 -2.49 0.64
CA LEU A 92 4.27 -2.31 0.07
C LEU A 92 3.21 -2.50 1.14
N VAL A 93 2.28 -1.55 1.20
CA VAL A 93 1.08 -1.65 2.03
C VAL A 93 -0.13 -1.45 1.12
N LEU A 94 -1.02 -2.44 1.07
CA LEU A 94 -2.36 -2.24 0.53
C LEU A 94 -3.15 -1.43 1.55
N ARG A 95 -3.40 -0.16 1.24
CA ARG A 95 -3.99 0.78 2.18
C ARG A 95 -5.41 1.15 1.79
N ILE A 96 -6.14 1.67 2.77
CA ILE A 96 -7.39 2.42 2.56
C ILE A 96 -7.30 3.85 3.09
N TYR A 97 -6.40 4.10 4.05
CA TYR A 97 -6.18 5.41 4.62
C TYR A 97 -4.68 5.65 4.76
N GLU A 98 -4.25 6.87 4.52
CA GLU A 98 -2.88 7.32 4.76
C GLU A 98 -2.87 8.78 5.17
N VAL A 99 -2.00 9.12 6.13
CA VAL A 99 -1.64 10.50 6.45
C VAL A 99 -0.13 10.62 6.61
N THR A 100 0.46 11.62 5.97
CA THR A 100 1.90 11.89 6.02
C THR A 100 2.14 13.24 6.67
N ALA A 101 2.99 13.28 7.71
CA ALA A 101 3.56 14.50 8.27
C ALA A 101 5.02 14.66 7.80
N THR A 102 5.46 15.89 7.65
CA THR A 102 6.84 16.19 7.24
C THR A 102 7.58 16.94 8.35
N ALA A 103 8.90 16.87 8.40
CA ALA A 103 9.67 17.63 9.39
C ALA A 103 9.44 19.16 9.31
N SER A 104 9.03 19.66 8.15
CA SER A 104 8.64 21.06 7.93
C SER A 104 7.20 21.38 8.39
N ASP A 105 6.35 20.36 8.55
CA ASP A 105 4.96 20.52 8.96
C ASP A 105 4.50 19.33 9.83
N LEU A 106 4.61 19.53 11.14
CA LEU A 106 4.17 18.60 12.19
C LEU A 106 2.78 18.97 12.74
N SER A 107 2.09 19.92 12.10
CA SER A 107 0.84 20.48 12.64
C SER A 107 -0.38 19.59 12.40
N ILE A 108 -0.25 18.54 11.59
CA ILE A 108 -1.35 17.67 11.18
C ILE A 108 -1.86 16.85 12.38
N PRO A 109 -3.05 17.17 12.93
CA PRO A 109 -3.60 16.41 14.02
C PRO A 109 -4.22 15.11 13.49
N VAL A 110 -3.95 14.00 14.17
CA VAL A 110 -4.56 12.70 13.86
C VAL A 110 -5.49 12.31 15.01
N ASP A 111 -6.80 12.34 14.78
CA ASP A 111 -7.80 11.85 15.72
C ASP A 111 -8.03 10.35 15.51
N LEU A 112 -7.31 9.52 16.27
CA LEU A 112 -7.39 8.07 16.18
C LEU A 112 -8.78 7.53 16.55
N VAL A 113 -9.53 8.23 17.41
CA VAL A 113 -10.89 7.80 17.81
C VAL A 113 -11.87 8.02 16.67
N ALA A 114 -11.81 9.19 16.03
CA ALA A 114 -12.62 9.46 14.84
C ALA A 114 -12.27 8.50 13.69
N LEU A 115 -10.98 8.18 13.51
CA LEU A 115 -10.54 7.22 12.49
C LEU A 115 -11.00 5.79 12.77
N ASP A 116 -10.95 5.30 14.01
CA ASP A 116 -11.47 3.96 14.32
C ASP A 116 -13.00 3.89 14.16
N HIS A 117 -13.73 4.93 14.55
CA HIS A 117 -15.16 4.99 14.29
C HIS A 117 -15.45 4.94 12.78
N ARG A 118 -14.72 5.73 11.99
CA ARG A 118 -14.85 5.78 10.54
C ARG A 118 -14.52 4.44 9.89
N ARG A 119 -13.44 3.78 10.32
CA ARG A 119 -13.03 2.43 9.89
C ARG A 119 -14.17 1.42 9.99
N ASN A 120 -14.86 1.44 11.12
CA ASN A 120 -16.00 0.55 11.37
C ASN A 120 -17.21 0.90 10.49
N VAL A 121 -17.60 2.18 10.42
CA VAL A 121 -18.78 2.63 9.65
C VAL A 121 -18.60 2.43 8.14
N GLU A 122 -17.41 2.72 7.62
CA GLU A 122 -17.11 2.62 6.18
C GLU A 122 -16.62 1.22 5.77
N GLN A 123 -16.61 0.27 6.72
CA GLN A 123 -16.25 -1.14 6.53
C GLN A 123 -14.88 -1.34 5.86
N TRP A 124 -13.88 -0.63 6.36
CA TRP A 124 -12.54 -0.63 5.77
C TRP A 124 -11.92 -2.02 5.68
N ASP A 125 -12.03 -2.82 6.74
CA ASP A 125 -11.50 -4.18 6.78
C ASP A 125 -12.14 -5.07 5.70
N ALA A 126 -13.44 -4.89 5.42
CA ALA A 126 -14.14 -5.67 4.38
C ALA A 126 -13.66 -5.28 2.97
N LYS A 127 -13.51 -3.98 2.70
CA LYS A 127 -12.98 -3.46 1.43
C LYS A 127 -11.54 -3.92 1.18
N LEU A 128 -10.70 -3.93 2.22
CA LEU A 128 -9.34 -4.44 2.12
C LEU A 128 -9.32 -5.94 1.80
N ARG A 129 -10.19 -6.74 2.42
CA ARG A 129 -10.31 -8.18 2.09
C ARG A 129 -10.83 -8.41 0.68
N GLU A 130 -11.78 -7.60 0.20
CA GLU A 130 -12.25 -7.65 -1.19
C GLU A 130 -11.14 -7.30 -2.17
N ALA A 131 -10.35 -6.26 -1.89
CA ALA A 131 -9.19 -5.89 -2.69
C ALA A 131 -8.12 -6.99 -2.71
N LEU A 132 -7.81 -7.61 -1.56
CA LEU A 132 -6.91 -8.78 -1.51
C LEU A 132 -7.44 -9.94 -2.36
N SER A 133 -8.75 -10.19 -2.33
CA SER A 133 -9.37 -11.22 -3.18
C SER A 133 -9.25 -10.90 -4.67
N VAL A 134 -9.35 -9.63 -5.08
CA VAL A 134 -9.12 -9.20 -6.46
C VAL A 134 -7.68 -9.45 -6.90
N LEU A 135 -6.74 -9.25 -5.97
CA LEU A 135 -5.31 -9.55 -6.15
C LEU A 135 -4.99 -11.06 -6.06
N GLY A 136 -5.94 -11.89 -5.66
CA GLY A 136 -5.72 -13.33 -5.49
C GLY A 136 -4.91 -13.70 -4.25
N ILE A 137 -4.82 -12.81 -3.26
CA ILE A 137 -4.07 -13.05 -2.02
C ILE A 137 -5.04 -13.50 -0.92
N GLY A 138 -4.91 -14.73 -0.43
CA GLY A 138 -5.78 -15.32 0.58
C GLY A 138 -5.16 -15.41 1.98
N SER A 139 -3.84 -15.52 2.09
CA SER A 139 -3.11 -15.66 3.36
C SER A 139 -2.35 -14.39 3.71
N THR A 140 -2.95 -13.44 4.44
CA THR A 140 -2.30 -12.18 4.85
C THR A 140 -2.49 -11.87 6.33
N PRO A 141 -1.68 -10.96 6.90
CA PRO A 141 -1.99 -10.35 8.18
C PRO A 141 -3.34 -9.61 8.13
N GLU A 142 -4.03 -9.53 9.27
CA GLU A 142 -5.26 -8.74 9.40
C GLU A 142 -4.99 -7.24 9.15
N PRO A 143 -5.98 -6.49 8.59
CA PRO A 143 -5.90 -5.04 8.46
C PRO A 143 -5.55 -4.33 9.77
N GLY A 144 -4.60 -3.39 9.70
CA GLY A 144 -4.06 -2.73 10.88
C GLY A 144 -3.50 -1.33 10.61
N TRP A 145 -3.19 -0.63 11.70
CA TRP A 145 -2.46 0.64 11.66
C TRP A 145 -0.95 0.39 11.56
N HIS A 146 -0.32 1.05 10.61
CA HIS A 146 1.12 0.99 10.36
C HIS A 146 1.70 2.40 10.44
N LEU A 147 2.80 2.56 11.18
CA LEU A 147 3.51 3.82 11.29
C LEU A 147 4.90 3.64 10.70
N THR A 148 5.20 4.35 9.61
CA THR A 148 6.49 4.29 8.93
C THR A 148 7.18 5.64 8.98
N ALA A 149 8.48 5.64 9.22
CA ALA A 149 9.33 6.81 9.12
C ALA A 149 10.23 6.69 7.89
N SER A 150 10.36 7.75 7.11
CA SER A 150 11.26 7.83 5.96
C SER A 150 12.13 9.07 6.04
N TYR A 151 13.40 8.93 5.66
CA TYR A 151 14.37 10.01 5.65
C TYR A 151 15.32 9.87 4.46
N GLY A 152 15.85 10.97 3.94
CA GLY A 152 16.78 10.99 2.81
C GLY A 152 17.47 12.33 2.67
#